data_AF-A0A9D1PNM1-F1
#
_entry.id   AF-A0A9D1PNM1-F1
#
_cell.length_a   1.000
_cell.length_b   1.000
_cell.length_c   1.000
_cell.angle_alpha   90.00
_cell.angle_beta   90.00
_cell.angle_gamma   90.00
#
_symmetry.space_group_name_H-M   'P 1'
#
loop_
_entity.id
_entity.type
_entity.pdbx_description
1 polymer ?
#
loop_
_entity_poly.entity_id
_entity_poly.type
_entity_poly.pdbx_seq_one_letter_code
_entity_poly.pdbx_strand_id
1 'polypeptide(L)'
;MKRKFGLKFFQPTEKYSGSWSILEEKSREWENMYRERWSHDKVVRTTHGVNCTGSCSWKVFVKNGIITWENQQIDYPSCGPDMPEFEPRGCPRGASFSWYEYSPLRVKYPYMRGRLWRLWQAALEEHENPVDAWASIVEDEEKAMSYKKVRGKGGHVRVDWQDALQLISAQLIYTIRKYGPDRIAGFTPIPAMSMISYAAGSRFISLLGGEMLSFYDWYADLPPASPQIWGEQTDVPESSDWYNTGYLIMWGSNVPLTRTPDAHFMTEVRYKGAKVVSVAPDHAENVKFADNWLPANPGTDAALAQAMTHVILDEFYVKREEKMFIDYAKQYTDMPFLIMLDDHDGKYKAGRFLRASDIGDSTEHADWKPLLIDQIKDDIIVPNGTMGQRWEEETKWNLILENEDGTFIDPAMSVLDSEATIEE
;
A
#
# COMPACT_ATOMS: atom_id res chain seq x y z
N MET A 1 -20.51 18.94 -61.02
CA MET A 1 -19.09 18.99 -61.46
C MET A 1 -18.60 20.44 -61.39
N LYS A 2 -17.98 20.90 -60.29
CA LYS A 2 -17.36 22.23 -60.21
C LYS A 2 -15.86 22.06 -59.96
N ARG A 3 -15.05 22.50 -60.93
CA ARG A 3 -13.57 22.46 -60.97
C ARG A 3 -12.99 23.05 -59.67
N LYS A 4 -12.21 22.29 -58.88
CA LYS A 4 -10.73 22.15 -58.94
C LYS A 4 -9.98 23.46 -59.24
N PHE A 5 -9.39 24.02 -58.19
CA PHE A 5 -8.23 24.95 -58.14
C PHE A 5 -8.25 26.14 -59.12
N GLY A 6 -8.73 27.30 -58.65
CA GLY A 6 -8.33 28.58 -59.26
C GLY A 6 -6.83 28.83 -59.07
N LEU A 7 -6.16 29.44 -60.05
CA LEU A 7 -4.76 29.85 -59.98
C LEU A 7 -4.59 30.98 -58.96
N LYS A 8 -4.59 30.64 -57.66
CA LYS A 8 -4.37 31.60 -56.55
C LYS A 8 -2.89 31.86 -56.26
N PHE A 9 -1.97 31.21 -56.98
CA PHE A 9 -0.53 31.30 -56.74
C PHE A 9 0.04 32.73 -56.88
N PHE A 10 -0.56 33.55 -57.74
CA PHE A 10 -0.11 34.92 -58.00
C PHE A 10 -0.90 35.99 -57.24
N GLN A 11 -1.76 35.63 -56.28
CA GLN A 11 -2.45 36.63 -55.46
C GLN A 11 -1.42 37.36 -54.58
N PRO A 12 -1.43 38.70 -54.53
CA PRO A 12 -0.56 39.45 -53.63
C PRO A 12 -0.76 39.00 -52.19
N THR A 13 0.33 38.60 -51.53
CA THR A 13 0.33 38.15 -50.13
C THR A 13 0.90 39.23 -49.23
N GLU A 14 0.31 39.41 -48.05
CA GLU A 14 0.83 40.32 -47.05
C GLU A 14 2.18 39.82 -46.53
N LYS A 15 3.15 40.74 -46.46
CA LYS A 15 4.51 40.45 -46.01
C LYS A 15 4.77 41.16 -44.70
N TYR A 16 5.40 40.46 -43.78
CA TYR A 16 5.82 41.01 -42.49
C TYR A 16 7.32 40.86 -42.31
N SER A 17 7.90 41.72 -41.48
CA SER A 17 9.35 41.75 -41.23
C SER A 17 10.16 41.86 -42.54
N GLY A 18 9.80 42.80 -43.40
CA GLY A 18 10.37 42.94 -44.75
C GLY A 18 9.86 41.86 -45.69
N SER A 19 10.75 40.98 -46.18
CA SER A 19 10.41 39.85 -47.06
C SER A 19 10.61 38.48 -46.42
N TRP A 20 10.88 38.43 -45.11
CA TRP A 20 11.22 37.18 -44.40
C TRP A 20 10.01 36.29 -44.12
N SER A 21 8.83 36.89 -43.96
CA SER A 21 7.59 36.18 -43.64
C SER A 21 6.46 36.61 -44.57
N ILE A 22 5.64 35.64 -44.95
CA ILE A 22 4.45 35.84 -45.76
C ILE A 22 3.27 35.22 -45.01
N LEU A 23 2.17 35.95 -44.91
CA LEU A 23 0.90 35.41 -44.44
C LEU A 23 0.13 34.86 -45.65
N GLU A 24 -0.21 33.56 -45.60
CA GLU A 24 -0.94 32.89 -46.68
C GLU A 24 -2.23 32.25 -46.17
N GLU A 25 -3.34 32.55 -46.85
CA GLU A 25 -4.65 31.93 -46.63
C GLU A 25 -4.87 30.76 -47.62
N LYS A 26 -4.02 29.73 -47.53
CA LYS A 26 -4.16 28.49 -48.31
C LYS A 26 -5.07 27.49 -47.59
N SER A 27 -5.61 26.52 -48.35
CA SER A 27 -6.39 25.43 -47.74
C SER A 27 -5.52 24.65 -46.74
N ARG A 28 -6.04 24.50 -45.52
CA ARG A 28 -5.49 23.68 -44.43
C ARG A 28 -6.38 22.48 -44.12
N GLU A 29 -7.19 22.05 -45.09
CA GLU A 29 -8.14 20.92 -44.93
C GLU A 29 -7.46 19.61 -44.51
N TRP A 30 -6.18 19.41 -44.88
CA TRP A 30 -5.40 18.23 -44.46
C TRP A 30 -5.30 18.07 -42.93
N GLU A 31 -5.46 19.16 -42.17
CA GLU A 31 -5.48 19.11 -40.70
C GLU A 31 -6.69 18.35 -40.14
N ASN A 32 -7.76 18.18 -40.92
CA ASN A 32 -8.93 17.40 -40.50
C ASN A 32 -8.57 15.95 -40.21
N MET A 33 -7.54 15.38 -40.86
CA MET A 33 -7.05 14.03 -40.56
C MET A 33 -6.68 13.86 -39.08
N TYR A 34 -6.01 14.84 -38.47
CA TYR A 34 -5.63 14.79 -37.05
C TYR A 34 -6.83 15.08 -36.13
N ARG A 35 -7.71 16.01 -36.54
CA ARG A 35 -8.95 16.31 -35.79
C ARG A 35 -9.85 15.07 -35.70
N GLU A 36 -9.99 14.36 -36.81
CA GLU A 36 -10.77 13.12 -36.90
C GLU A 36 -10.10 11.96 -36.18
N ARG A 37 -8.76 11.93 -36.08
CA ARG A 37 -8.07 10.95 -35.24
C ARG A 37 -8.40 11.16 -33.75
N TRP A 38 -8.40 12.41 -33.29
CA TRP A 38 -8.67 12.78 -31.89
C TRP A 38 -10.14 12.62 -31.49
N SER A 39 -11.06 12.85 -32.42
CA SER A 39 -12.50 12.66 -32.16
C SER A 39 -12.78 11.22 -31.72
N HIS A 40 -13.83 11.03 -30.93
CA HIS A 40 -14.17 9.76 -30.32
C HIS A 40 -15.68 9.69 -30.08
N ASP A 41 -16.19 8.49 -29.88
CA ASP A 41 -17.62 8.21 -29.75
C ASP A 41 -18.10 8.55 -28.34
N LYS A 42 -17.31 8.17 -27.33
CA LYS A 42 -17.59 8.42 -25.91
C LYS A 42 -16.34 8.34 -25.05
N VAL A 43 -16.49 8.84 -23.83
CA VAL A 43 -15.49 8.73 -22.75
C VAL A 43 -16.13 8.00 -21.57
N VAL A 44 -15.40 7.06 -20.99
CA VAL A 44 -15.84 6.29 -19.81
C VAL A 44 -14.85 6.49 -18.67
N ARG A 45 -15.36 6.76 -17.47
CA ARG A 45 -14.52 6.82 -16.26
C ARG A 45 -14.18 5.40 -15.80
N THR A 46 -12.90 5.15 -15.54
CA THR A 46 -12.43 3.92 -14.89
C THR A 46 -11.17 4.19 -14.06
N THR A 47 -10.60 3.14 -13.47
CA THR A 47 -9.30 3.14 -12.77
C THR A 47 -8.54 1.84 -13.12
N HIS A 48 -7.33 1.69 -12.59
CA HIS A 48 -6.51 0.49 -12.76
C HIS A 48 -6.48 -0.35 -11.48
N GLY A 49 -7.02 -1.57 -11.55
CA GLY A 49 -6.99 -2.54 -10.45
C GLY A 49 -5.63 -3.23 -10.31
N VAL A 50 -4.59 -2.46 -9.99
CA VAL A 50 -3.21 -2.92 -9.84
C VAL A 50 -2.60 -2.36 -8.55
N ASN A 51 -1.75 -3.14 -7.87
CA ASN A 51 -1.13 -2.75 -6.61
C ASN A 51 -0.04 -1.69 -6.85
N CYS A 52 -0.44 -0.43 -6.97
CA CYS A 52 0.47 0.68 -7.27
C CYS A 52 0.30 1.90 -6.36
N THR A 53 -0.62 1.85 -5.39
CA THR A 53 -1.10 2.95 -4.50
C THR A 53 -1.69 4.16 -5.22
N GLY A 54 -1.52 4.30 -6.53
CA GLY A 54 -1.90 5.50 -7.26
C GLY A 54 -3.40 5.80 -7.30
N SER A 55 -4.27 4.79 -7.34
CA SER A 55 -5.74 4.95 -7.37
C SER A 55 -6.24 6.04 -8.33
N CYS A 56 -5.61 6.14 -9.50
CA CYS A 56 -5.82 7.24 -10.45
C CYS A 56 -7.11 7.01 -11.26
N SER A 57 -7.98 8.01 -11.35
CA SER A 57 -9.13 7.99 -12.23
C SER A 57 -8.73 8.38 -13.66
N TRP A 58 -9.23 7.62 -14.65
CA TRP A 58 -8.92 7.79 -16.07
C TRP A 58 -10.17 7.98 -16.93
N LYS A 59 -10.01 8.74 -18.01
CA LYS A 59 -10.89 8.85 -19.16
C LYS A 59 -10.45 7.83 -20.19
N VAL A 60 -11.22 6.76 -20.36
CA VAL A 60 -11.02 5.81 -21.45
C VAL A 60 -11.83 6.24 -22.65
N PHE A 61 -11.15 6.42 -23.78
CA PHE A 61 -11.76 6.87 -25.03
C PHE A 61 -12.15 5.68 -25.89
N VAL A 62 -13.41 5.67 -26.31
CA VAL A 62 -13.95 4.69 -27.25
C VAL A 62 -14.14 5.36 -28.59
N LYS A 63 -13.60 4.79 -29.66
CA LYS A 63 -13.74 5.27 -31.03
C LYS A 63 -13.99 4.09 -31.96
N ASN A 64 -14.98 4.21 -32.84
CA ASN A 64 -15.46 3.11 -33.69
C ASN A 64 -15.79 1.85 -32.89
N GLY A 65 -16.39 2.02 -31.70
CA GLY A 65 -16.80 0.91 -30.83
C GLY A 65 -15.67 0.14 -30.15
N ILE A 66 -14.41 0.58 -30.25
CA ILE A 66 -13.26 -0.03 -29.57
C ILE A 66 -12.58 0.96 -28.62
N ILE A 67 -11.94 0.43 -27.57
CA ILE A 67 -11.07 1.23 -26.70
C ILE A 67 -9.81 1.63 -27.50
N THR A 68 -9.46 2.91 -27.50
CA THR A 68 -8.31 3.39 -28.29
C THR A 68 -7.16 3.92 -27.44
N TRP A 69 -7.43 4.80 -26.49
CA TRP A 69 -6.43 5.36 -25.58
C TRP A 69 -7.11 5.83 -24.29
N GLU A 70 -6.31 6.28 -23.33
CA GLU A 70 -6.76 6.83 -22.07
C GLU A 70 -5.95 8.06 -21.67
N ASN A 71 -6.62 9.03 -21.05
CA ASN A 71 -5.98 10.18 -20.40
C ASN A 71 -6.50 10.27 -18.96
N GLN A 72 -5.76 10.92 -18.08
CA GLN A 72 -6.19 11.10 -16.70
C GLN A 72 -7.46 11.96 -16.59
N GLN A 73 -8.30 11.62 -15.62
CA GLN A 73 -9.33 12.54 -15.11
C GLN A 73 -8.68 13.63 -14.27
N ILE A 74 -9.33 14.79 -14.20
CA ILE A 74 -8.82 15.98 -13.52
C ILE A 74 -9.86 16.61 -12.59
N ASP A 75 -10.94 15.88 -12.31
CA ASP A 75 -12.09 16.37 -11.54
C ASP A 75 -12.17 15.73 -10.16
N TYR A 76 -11.02 15.50 -9.53
CA TYR A 76 -10.96 15.16 -8.11
C TYR A 76 -11.52 16.33 -7.29
N PRO A 77 -12.18 16.07 -6.14
CA PRO A 77 -12.55 17.13 -5.21
C PRO A 77 -11.31 17.97 -4.82
N SER A 78 -11.51 19.28 -4.72
CA SER A 78 -10.40 20.22 -4.43
C SER A 78 -9.82 20.01 -3.03
N CYS A 79 -8.50 20.14 -2.90
CA CYS A 79 -7.78 20.16 -1.63
C CYS A 79 -7.93 21.49 -0.85
N GLY A 80 -8.56 22.50 -1.45
CA GLY A 80 -8.66 23.84 -0.89
C GLY A 80 -7.58 24.80 -1.44
N PRO A 81 -7.70 26.11 -1.16
CA PRO A 81 -6.90 27.13 -1.82
C PRO A 81 -5.41 27.16 -1.43
N ASP A 82 -5.07 26.57 -0.27
CA ASP A 82 -3.70 26.61 0.30
C ASP A 82 -2.89 25.34 0.00
N MET A 83 -3.44 24.42 -0.78
CA MET A 83 -2.86 23.12 -1.10
C MET A 83 -2.88 22.90 -2.62
N PRO A 84 -1.85 22.29 -3.22
CA PRO A 84 -1.94 21.87 -4.61
C PRO A 84 -2.97 20.75 -4.78
N GLU A 85 -3.56 20.69 -5.97
CA GLU A 85 -4.60 19.72 -6.31
C GLU A 85 -4.00 18.35 -6.65
N PHE A 86 -4.79 17.29 -6.50
CA PHE A 86 -4.38 15.94 -6.91
C PHE A 86 -4.29 15.74 -8.42
N GLU A 87 -4.97 16.57 -9.22
CA GLU A 87 -4.97 16.40 -10.66
C GLU A 87 -3.57 16.66 -11.27
N PRO A 88 -3.16 15.91 -12.31
CA PRO A 88 -3.90 14.86 -13.01
C PRO A 88 -3.67 13.45 -12.45
N ARG A 89 -2.79 13.25 -11.46
CA ARG A 89 -2.25 11.93 -11.09
C ARG A 89 -1.73 11.16 -12.34
N GLY A 90 -1.85 9.84 -12.33
CA GLY A 90 -1.46 8.95 -13.42
C GLY A 90 0.03 8.61 -13.42
N CYS A 91 0.40 7.66 -14.28
CA CYS A 91 1.78 7.28 -14.50
C CYS A 91 1.95 6.66 -15.89
N PRO A 92 3.20 6.47 -16.38
CA PRO A 92 3.45 5.87 -17.69
C PRO A 92 2.87 4.45 -17.84
N ARG A 93 2.80 3.69 -16.74
CA ARG A 93 2.24 2.33 -16.75
C ARG A 93 0.74 2.37 -17.02
N GLY A 94 0.00 3.22 -16.29
CA GLY A 94 -1.43 3.44 -16.50
C GLY A 94 -1.76 3.95 -17.90
N ALA A 95 -0.97 4.91 -18.41
CA ALA A 95 -1.17 5.47 -19.75
C ALA A 95 -1.04 4.44 -20.91
N SER A 96 -0.44 3.27 -20.63
CA SER A 96 -0.25 2.19 -21.61
C SER A 96 -1.28 1.06 -21.48
N PHE A 97 -2.21 1.13 -20.52
CA PHE A 97 -3.04 -0.01 -20.16
C PHE A 97 -4.01 -0.45 -21.28
N SER A 98 -4.52 0.50 -22.08
CA SER A 98 -5.36 0.24 -23.25
C SER A 98 -4.74 -0.73 -24.27
N TRP A 99 -3.41 -0.88 -24.27
CA TRP A 99 -2.71 -1.86 -25.11
C TRP A 99 -3.20 -3.29 -24.85
N TYR A 100 -3.44 -3.65 -23.59
CA TYR A 100 -3.75 -5.03 -23.21
C TYR A 100 -5.05 -5.55 -23.83
N GLU A 101 -6.02 -4.67 -24.09
CA GLU A 101 -7.38 -5.05 -24.51
C GLU A 101 -7.38 -5.94 -25.76
N TYR A 102 -6.54 -5.61 -26.73
CA TYR A 102 -6.45 -6.29 -28.03
C TYR A 102 -5.05 -6.82 -28.31
N SER A 103 -4.14 -6.76 -27.33
CA SER A 103 -2.77 -7.25 -27.48
C SER A 103 -2.71 -8.74 -27.80
N PRO A 104 -1.59 -9.22 -28.38
CA PRO A 104 -1.32 -10.64 -28.52
C PRO A 104 -1.31 -11.43 -27.20
N LEU A 105 -1.22 -10.75 -26.06
CA LEU A 105 -1.18 -11.37 -24.72
C LEU A 105 -2.58 -11.54 -24.10
N ARG A 106 -3.64 -11.00 -24.72
CA ARG A 106 -5.00 -11.10 -24.17
C ARG A 106 -5.46 -12.55 -24.06
N VAL A 107 -5.82 -12.98 -22.85
CA VAL A 107 -6.53 -14.25 -22.63
C VAL A 107 -7.98 -14.09 -23.12
N LYS A 108 -8.32 -14.79 -24.21
CA LYS A 108 -9.62 -14.67 -24.90
C LYS A 108 -10.64 -15.74 -24.53
N TYR A 109 -10.16 -16.92 -24.15
CA TYR A 109 -10.97 -18.12 -23.91
C TYR A 109 -10.47 -18.82 -22.65
N PRO A 110 -11.27 -19.68 -22.01
CA PRO A 110 -10.74 -20.62 -21.05
C PRO A 110 -9.80 -21.60 -21.76
N TYR A 111 -8.68 -21.90 -21.10
CA TYR A 111 -7.66 -22.80 -21.60
C TYR A 111 -7.36 -23.87 -20.55
N MET A 112 -7.23 -25.11 -21.00
CA MET A 112 -6.77 -26.22 -20.16
C MET A 112 -5.46 -26.79 -20.71
N ARG A 113 -4.65 -27.40 -19.84
CA ARG A 113 -3.48 -28.17 -20.30
C ARG A 113 -4.00 -29.34 -21.14
N GLY A 114 -3.58 -29.45 -22.40
CA GLY A 114 -4.09 -30.49 -23.31
C GLY A 114 -3.90 -31.91 -22.79
N ARG A 115 -2.82 -32.16 -22.02
CA ARG A 115 -2.61 -33.47 -21.35
C ARG A 115 -3.70 -33.79 -20.33
N LEU A 116 -4.07 -32.81 -19.49
CA LEU A 116 -5.14 -32.95 -18.49
C LEU A 116 -6.50 -33.06 -19.17
N TRP A 117 -6.75 -32.25 -20.20
CA TRP A 117 -8.01 -32.26 -20.94
C TRP A 117 -8.31 -33.64 -21.54
N ARG A 118 -7.33 -34.31 -22.16
CA ARG A 118 -7.52 -35.66 -22.70
C ARG A 118 -7.81 -36.71 -21.62
N LEU A 119 -7.15 -36.60 -20.46
CA LEU A 119 -7.44 -37.50 -19.33
C LEU A 119 -8.85 -37.27 -18.80
N TRP A 120 -9.26 -36.01 -18.70
CA TRP A 120 -10.59 -35.63 -18.25
C TRP A 120 -11.69 -36.14 -19.17
N GLN A 121 -11.54 -35.98 -20.48
CA GLN A 121 -12.50 -36.49 -21.45
C GLN A 121 -12.61 -38.02 -21.40
N ALA A 122 -11.48 -38.74 -21.37
CA ALA A 122 -11.50 -40.20 -21.25
C ALA A 122 -12.17 -40.67 -19.94
N ALA A 123 -11.92 -39.98 -18.82
CA ALA A 123 -12.54 -40.33 -17.55
C ALA A 123 -14.06 -40.09 -17.54
N LEU A 124 -14.55 -39.07 -18.26
CA LEU A 124 -16.00 -38.83 -18.40
C LEU A 124 -16.71 -39.87 -19.28
N GLU A 125 -15.98 -40.58 -20.15
CA GLU A 125 -16.53 -41.72 -20.91
C GLU A 125 -16.71 -42.96 -20.02
N GLU A 126 -15.85 -43.11 -19.00
CA GLU A 126 -15.85 -44.25 -18.08
C GLU A 126 -16.72 -44.05 -16.83
N HIS A 127 -16.97 -42.78 -16.45
CA HIS A 127 -17.66 -42.43 -15.21
C HIS A 127 -18.77 -41.39 -15.44
N GLU A 128 -20.01 -41.75 -15.12
CA GLU A 128 -21.17 -40.83 -15.22
C GLU A 128 -21.06 -39.63 -14.24
N ASN A 129 -20.50 -39.85 -13.05
CA ASN A 129 -20.30 -38.81 -12.06
C ASN A 129 -18.95 -38.11 -12.25
N PRO A 130 -18.92 -36.79 -12.52
CA PRO A 130 -17.68 -36.04 -12.72
C PRO A 130 -16.71 -36.08 -11.53
N VAL A 131 -17.21 -36.24 -10.30
CA VAL A 131 -16.38 -36.36 -9.10
C VAL A 131 -15.59 -37.68 -9.10
N ASP A 132 -16.23 -38.77 -9.53
CA ASP A 132 -15.60 -40.09 -9.65
C ASP A 132 -14.64 -40.12 -10.85
N ALA A 133 -15.00 -39.45 -11.94
CA ALA A 133 -14.09 -39.22 -13.08
C ALA A 133 -12.80 -38.52 -12.63
N TRP A 134 -12.89 -37.48 -11.79
CA TRP A 134 -11.72 -36.80 -11.25
C TRP A 134 -10.91 -37.69 -10.31
N ALA A 135 -11.57 -38.46 -9.44
CA ALA A 135 -10.92 -39.44 -8.56
C ALA A 135 -10.05 -40.42 -9.38
N SER A 136 -10.57 -40.95 -10.49
CA SER A 136 -9.85 -41.88 -11.38
C SER A 136 -8.56 -41.32 -12.00
N ILE A 137 -8.41 -39.99 -12.04
CA ILE A 137 -7.24 -39.28 -12.58
C ILE A 137 -6.26 -38.94 -11.47
N VAL A 138 -6.75 -38.36 -10.37
CA VAL A 138 -5.90 -37.80 -9.32
C VAL A 138 -5.34 -38.85 -8.37
N GLU A 139 -6.04 -39.98 -8.22
CA GLU A 139 -5.60 -41.11 -7.39
C GLU A 139 -4.62 -42.04 -8.12
N ASP A 140 -4.61 -42.01 -9.45
CA ASP A 140 -3.63 -42.70 -10.28
C ASP A 140 -2.37 -41.85 -10.38
N GLU A 141 -1.28 -42.33 -9.77
CA GLU A 141 -0.01 -41.60 -9.72
C GLU A 141 0.56 -41.30 -11.12
N GLU A 142 0.43 -42.25 -12.06
CA GLU A 142 0.96 -42.09 -13.40
C GLU A 142 0.18 -41.02 -14.18
N LYS A 143 -1.15 -41.09 -14.15
CA LYS A 143 -2.04 -40.07 -14.74
C LYS A 143 -1.79 -38.71 -14.09
N ALA A 144 -1.73 -38.63 -12.76
CA ALA A 144 -1.52 -37.39 -12.03
C ALA A 144 -0.17 -36.74 -12.38
N MET A 145 0.89 -37.53 -12.41
CA MET A 145 2.22 -37.04 -12.75
C MET A 145 2.33 -36.62 -14.22
N SER A 146 1.60 -37.28 -15.13
CA SER A 146 1.65 -36.98 -16.56
C SER A 146 1.26 -35.53 -16.88
N TYR A 147 0.25 -34.96 -16.21
CA TYR A 147 -0.16 -33.56 -16.44
C TYR A 147 0.59 -32.57 -15.53
N LYS A 148 1.04 -32.98 -14.34
CA LYS A 148 1.81 -32.13 -13.42
C LYS A 148 3.20 -31.80 -13.98
N LYS A 149 3.93 -32.77 -14.54
CA LYS A 149 5.31 -32.59 -15.08
C LYS A 149 5.41 -31.66 -16.30
N VAL A 150 4.28 -31.30 -16.92
CA VAL A 150 4.22 -30.42 -18.10
C VAL A 150 3.68 -29.01 -17.78
N ARG A 151 3.49 -28.69 -16.49
CA ARG A 151 3.23 -27.30 -16.05
C ARG A 151 4.42 -26.41 -16.45
N GLY A 152 4.14 -25.24 -17.03
CA GLY A 152 5.15 -24.31 -17.56
C GLY A 152 5.70 -24.66 -18.96
N LYS A 153 5.28 -25.76 -19.60
CA LYS A 153 5.84 -26.24 -20.89
C LYS A 153 4.92 -26.03 -22.10
N GLY A 154 3.98 -25.09 -22.05
CA GLY A 154 3.01 -24.86 -23.13
C GLY A 154 2.03 -26.04 -23.37
N GLY A 155 1.38 -26.07 -24.54
CA GLY A 155 0.39 -27.12 -24.85
C GLY A 155 -0.98 -26.89 -24.19
N HIS A 156 -1.40 -25.63 -24.08
CA HIS A 156 -2.78 -25.30 -23.74
C HIS A 156 -3.69 -25.55 -24.94
N VAL A 157 -4.89 -26.02 -24.67
CA VAL A 157 -5.97 -26.14 -25.65
C VAL A 157 -7.12 -25.25 -25.19
N ARG A 158 -7.79 -24.63 -26.16
CA ARG A 158 -9.04 -23.92 -25.91
C ARG A 158 -10.11 -24.94 -25.51
N VAL A 159 -10.93 -24.58 -24.54
CA VAL A 159 -12.07 -25.36 -24.07
C VAL A 159 -13.28 -24.44 -23.92
N ASP A 160 -14.44 -25.01 -23.62
CA ASP A 160 -15.63 -24.22 -23.30
C ASP A 160 -15.71 -23.93 -21.80
N TRP A 161 -16.44 -22.86 -21.44
CA TRP A 161 -16.62 -22.46 -20.04
C TRP A 161 -17.26 -23.56 -19.21
N GLN A 162 -18.25 -24.26 -19.76
CA GLN A 162 -18.95 -25.33 -19.06
C GLN A 162 -18.00 -26.48 -18.70
N ASP A 163 -17.11 -26.86 -19.60
CA ASP A 163 -16.11 -27.92 -19.36
C ASP A 163 -15.10 -27.54 -18.28
N ALA A 164 -14.60 -26.30 -18.33
CA ALA A 164 -13.66 -25.79 -17.33
C ALA A 164 -14.31 -25.74 -15.95
N LEU A 165 -15.54 -25.22 -15.87
CA LEU A 165 -16.27 -25.11 -14.61
C LEU A 165 -16.65 -26.49 -14.06
N GLN A 166 -17.04 -27.46 -14.88
CA GLN A 166 -17.37 -28.81 -14.44
C GLN A 166 -16.14 -29.50 -13.81
N LEU A 167 -14.97 -29.44 -14.48
CA LEU A 167 -13.74 -29.99 -13.94
C LEU A 167 -13.34 -29.32 -12.61
N ILE A 168 -13.35 -27.98 -12.56
CA ILE A 168 -13.04 -27.24 -11.31
C ILE A 168 -14.00 -27.65 -10.20
N SER A 169 -15.30 -27.76 -10.48
CA SER A 169 -16.31 -28.15 -9.49
C SER A 169 -16.08 -29.58 -8.98
N ALA A 170 -15.78 -30.53 -9.87
CA ALA A 170 -15.44 -31.90 -9.50
C ALA A 170 -14.18 -31.97 -8.62
N GLN A 171 -13.14 -31.20 -8.97
CA GLN A 171 -11.90 -31.09 -8.19
C GLN A 171 -12.16 -30.57 -6.77
N LEU A 172 -12.95 -29.50 -6.65
CA LEU A 172 -13.30 -28.90 -5.36
C LEU A 172 -14.11 -29.88 -4.50
N ILE A 173 -15.19 -30.45 -5.05
CA ILE A 173 -16.06 -31.38 -4.32
C ILE A 173 -15.29 -32.62 -3.86
N TYR A 174 -14.50 -33.22 -4.74
CA TYR A 174 -13.67 -34.38 -4.39
C TYR A 174 -12.71 -34.04 -3.25
N THR A 175 -11.99 -32.91 -3.36
CA THR A 175 -10.98 -32.54 -2.37
C THR A 175 -11.61 -32.26 -1.01
N ILE A 176 -12.73 -31.54 -0.98
CA ILE A 176 -13.50 -31.27 0.25
C ILE A 176 -13.94 -32.58 0.88
N ARG A 177 -14.53 -33.50 0.11
CA ARG A 177 -15.06 -34.77 0.64
C ARG A 177 -13.96 -35.71 1.14
N LYS A 178 -12.80 -35.73 0.50
CA LYS A 178 -11.73 -36.69 0.81
C LYS A 178 -10.74 -36.20 1.86
N TYR A 179 -10.41 -34.91 1.84
CA TYR A 179 -9.32 -34.35 2.66
C TYR A 179 -9.75 -33.24 3.60
N GLY A 180 -10.91 -32.61 3.35
CA GLY A 180 -11.37 -31.43 4.07
C GLY A 180 -11.28 -30.15 3.24
N PRO A 181 -12.07 -29.13 3.60
CA PRO A 181 -12.16 -27.90 2.82
C PRO A 181 -10.91 -27.01 2.91
N ASP A 182 -10.14 -27.12 3.99
CA ASP A 182 -8.85 -26.44 4.20
C ASP A 182 -7.72 -26.91 3.26
N ARG A 183 -7.96 -27.94 2.43
CA ARG A 183 -7.08 -28.33 1.31
C ARG A 183 -7.37 -27.54 0.03
N ILE A 184 -8.36 -26.65 0.07
CA ILE A 184 -8.62 -25.64 -0.95
C ILE A 184 -8.08 -24.30 -0.45
N ALA A 185 -7.20 -23.67 -1.22
CA ALA A 185 -6.66 -22.37 -0.89
C ALA A 185 -6.87 -21.37 -2.05
N GLY A 186 -7.16 -20.12 -1.70
CA GLY A 186 -7.23 -18.98 -2.61
C GLY A 186 -6.12 -17.97 -2.31
N PHE A 187 -5.40 -17.54 -3.34
CA PHE A 187 -4.47 -16.42 -3.25
C PHE A 187 -4.95 -15.29 -4.16
N THR A 188 -5.36 -14.18 -3.56
CA THR A 188 -5.67 -12.93 -4.27
C THR A 188 -5.26 -11.78 -3.35
N PRO A 189 -4.40 -10.85 -3.78
CA PRO A 189 -3.87 -9.82 -2.90
C PRO A 189 -4.69 -8.51 -2.99
N ILE A 190 -4.42 -7.58 -2.07
CA ILE A 190 -4.79 -6.15 -2.11
C ILE A 190 -6.24 -5.88 -2.56
N PRO A 191 -7.23 -5.98 -1.65
CA PRO A 191 -8.63 -5.70 -1.99
C PRO A 191 -8.86 -4.25 -2.43
N ALA A 192 -8.08 -3.29 -1.93
CA ALA A 192 -8.27 -1.86 -2.16
C ALA A 192 -8.23 -1.46 -3.65
N MET A 193 -7.48 -2.18 -4.50
CA MET A 193 -7.37 -1.85 -5.92
C MET A 193 -8.59 -2.29 -6.74
N SER A 194 -9.35 -3.29 -6.27
CA SER A 194 -10.55 -3.81 -6.95
C SER A 194 -11.39 -4.69 -6.01
N MET A 195 -12.15 -4.04 -5.12
CA MET A 195 -12.81 -4.69 -3.97
C MET A 195 -13.72 -5.86 -4.36
N ILE A 196 -14.57 -5.69 -5.36
CA ILE A 196 -15.50 -6.74 -5.81
C ILE A 196 -14.76 -7.87 -6.52
N SER A 197 -13.70 -7.57 -7.28
CA SER A 197 -12.87 -8.60 -7.92
C SER A 197 -12.17 -9.48 -6.89
N TYR A 198 -11.64 -8.88 -5.81
CA TYR A 198 -11.11 -9.63 -4.67
C TYR A 198 -12.20 -10.46 -3.99
N ALA A 199 -13.34 -9.84 -3.69
CA ALA A 199 -14.45 -10.45 -2.98
C ALA A 199 -15.06 -11.65 -3.72
N ALA A 200 -15.03 -11.66 -5.05
CA ALA A 200 -15.58 -12.76 -5.85
C ALA A 200 -14.92 -14.11 -5.51
N GLY A 201 -13.59 -14.15 -5.51
CA GLY A 201 -12.82 -15.35 -5.17
C GLY A 201 -12.86 -15.64 -3.67
N SER A 202 -12.64 -14.62 -2.83
CA SER A 202 -12.55 -14.82 -1.38
C SER A 202 -13.87 -15.29 -0.79
N ARG A 203 -15.00 -14.70 -1.18
CA ARG A 203 -16.32 -15.15 -0.75
C ARG A 203 -16.60 -16.59 -1.16
N PHE A 204 -16.25 -16.97 -2.38
CA PHE A 204 -16.44 -18.34 -2.87
C PHE A 204 -15.64 -19.35 -2.03
N ILE A 205 -14.34 -19.09 -1.83
CA ILE A 205 -13.46 -19.99 -1.06
C ILE A 205 -13.88 -20.06 0.41
N SER A 206 -14.20 -18.92 1.05
CA SER A 206 -14.66 -18.91 2.44
C SER A 206 -16.00 -19.65 2.63
N LEU A 207 -16.93 -19.57 1.68
CA LEU A 207 -18.19 -20.34 1.73
C LEU A 207 -17.97 -21.84 1.62
N LEU A 208 -16.90 -22.28 0.93
CA LEU A 208 -16.50 -23.69 0.90
C LEU A 208 -15.80 -24.14 2.19
N GLY A 209 -15.39 -23.21 3.06
CA GLY A 209 -14.54 -23.47 4.21
C GLY A 209 -13.05 -23.59 3.87
N GLY A 210 -12.64 -23.09 2.70
CA GLY A 210 -11.23 -23.09 2.27
C GLY A 210 -10.44 -21.90 2.81
N GLU A 211 -9.11 -21.97 2.66
CA GLU A 211 -8.17 -21.02 3.21
C GLU A 211 -7.93 -19.83 2.29
N MET A 212 -8.06 -18.63 2.83
CA MET A 212 -7.65 -17.39 2.15
C MET A 212 -6.26 -16.98 2.63
N LEU A 213 -5.30 -16.97 1.71
CA LEU A 213 -3.91 -16.65 2.03
C LEU A 213 -3.70 -15.14 2.20
N SER A 214 -2.91 -14.75 3.19
CA SER A 214 -2.50 -13.36 3.43
C SER A 214 -1.55 -12.85 2.34
N PHE A 215 -1.38 -11.52 2.28
CA PHE A 215 -0.55 -10.86 1.27
C PHE A 215 0.37 -9.77 1.81
N TYR A 216 -0.03 -9.03 2.85
CA TYR A 216 0.69 -7.82 3.27
C TYR A 216 2.00 -8.16 4.01
N ASP A 217 1.93 -9.14 4.90
CA ASP A 217 3.06 -9.85 5.52
C ASP A 217 3.92 -10.57 4.47
N TRP A 218 3.29 -11.31 3.55
CA TRP A 218 3.98 -12.09 2.52
C TRP A 218 4.79 -11.23 1.55
N TYR A 219 4.28 -10.06 1.18
CA TYR A 219 4.98 -9.11 0.30
C TYR A 219 6.08 -8.33 1.03
N ALA A 220 6.19 -8.48 2.35
CA ALA A 220 7.01 -7.63 3.22
C ALA A 220 6.64 -6.14 3.10
N ASP A 221 5.39 -5.85 2.75
CA ASP A 221 4.83 -4.49 2.77
C ASP A 221 4.34 -4.13 4.18
N LEU A 222 3.94 -5.12 4.99
CA LEU A 222 3.68 -4.96 6.43
C LEU A 222 4.98 -4.60 7.15
N PRO A 223 5.11 -3.41 7.76
CA PRO A 223 6.23 -3.11 8.63
C PRO A 223 5.92 -3.66 10.03
N PRO A 224 6.56 -4.74 10.53
CA PRO A 224 6.21 -5.32 11.83
C PRO A 224 6.40 -4.33 13.00
N ALA A 225 7.20 -3.29 12.80
CA ALA A 225 7.35 -2.18 13.74
C ALA A 225 6.04 -1.41 14.00
N SER A 226 5.13 -1.29 13.01
CA SER A 226 3.87 -0.57 13.20
C SER A 226 2.95 -1.26 14.23
N PRO A 227 2.70 -2.59 14.12
CA PRO A 227 2.01 -3.32 15.18
C PRO A 227 2.76 -3.33 16.52
N GLN A 228 4.09 -3.36 16.51
CA GLN A 228 4.90 -3.36 17.74
C GLN A 228 4.79 -2.04 18.52
N ILE A 229 4.76 -0.90 17.83
CA ILE A 229 4.76 0.43 18.45
C ILE A 229 3.33 0.93 18.70
N TRP A 230 2.41 0.73 17.76
CA TRP A 230 1.08 1.37 17.80
C TRP A 230 -0.08 0.37 17.90
N GLY A 231 0.18 -0.94 17.80
CA GLY A 231 -0.90 -1.93 17.73
C GLY A 231 -1.78 -1.79 16.48
N GLU A 232 -1.28 -1.11 15.45
CA GLU A 232 -1.96 -0.85 14.17
C GLU A 232 -1.25 -1.62 13.05
N GLN A 233 -1.99 -2.11 12.06
CA GLN A 233 -1.40 -2.79 10.91
C GLN A 233 -0.50 -1.83 10.11
N THR A 234 -1.09 -0.72 9.63
CA THR A 234 -0.41 0.40 8.98
C THR A 234 -1.44 1.50 8.75
N ASP A 235 -1.19 2.67 9.32
CA ASP A 235 -1.86 3.92 8.96
C ASP A 235 -0.79 4.99 8.73
N VAL A 236 -0.96 5.82 7.70
CA VAL A 236 0.03 6.79 7.24
C VAL A 236 -0.65 8.07 6.75
N PRO A 237 0.01 9.23 6.85
CA PRO A 237 -0.54 10.46 6.28
C PRO A 237 -0.69 10.34 4.76
N GLU A 238 -1.74 10.96 4.23
CA GLU A 238 -1.95 11.10 2.80
C GLU A 238 -0.84 11.94 2.15
N SER A 239 -0.67 11.83 0.83
CA SER A 239 0.40 12.55 0.14
C SER A 239 0.24 14.07 0.14
N SER A 240 -1.01 14.55 0.24
CA SER A 240 -1.26 15.99 0.32
C SER A 240 -0.66 16.58 1.60
N ASP A 241 -0.62 15.82 2.69
CA ASP A 241 -0.03 16.25 3.96
C ASP A 241 1.49 16.45 3.87
N TRP A 242 2.16 15.89 2.86
CA TRP A 242 3.56 16.22 2.59
C TRP A 242 3.76 17.71 2.31
N TYR A 243 2.73 18.43 1.86
CA TYR A 243 2.76 19.88 1.65
C TYR A 243 2.68 20.71 2.94
N ASN A 244 2.37 20.07 4.07
CA ASN A 244 2.31 20.70 5.40
C ASN A 244 3.65 20.65 6.15
N THR A 245 4.62 19.87 5.67
CA THR A 245 5.93 19.75 6.34
C THR A 245 6.88 20.90 6.03
N GLY A 246 7.77 21.23 6.97
CA GLY A 246 8.95 22.06 6.75
C GLY A 246 10.24 21.26 6.46
N TYR A 247 10.23 19.96 6.71
CA TYR A 247 11.39 19.08 6.52
C TYR A 247 10.93 17.66 6.16
N LEU A 248 11.43 17.12 5.05
CA LEU A 248 11.08 15.80 4.53
C LEU A 248 12.33 14.95 4.33
N ILE A 249 12.33 13.72 4.85
CA ILE A 249 13.38 12.73 4.55
C ILE A 249 12.76 11.61 3.73
N MET A 250 13.17 11.50 2.46
CA MET A 250 12.87 10.34 1.62
C MET A 250 13.89 9.24 1.91
N TRP A 251 13.58 8.38 2.88
CA TRP A 251 14.46 7.30 3.31
C TRP A 251 14.06 5.97 2.67
N GLY A 252 14.90 5.42 1.78
CA GLY A 252 14.58 4.15 1.09
C GLY A 252 13.33 4.19 0.20
N SER A 253 12.76 5.37 -0.04
CA SER A 253 11.54 5.56 -0.83
C SER A 253 11.83 6.35 -2.10
N ASN A 254 11.76 5.67 -3.23
CA ASN A 254 12.00 6.27 -4.54
C ASN A 254 10.72 6.94 -5.09
N VAL A 255 10.31 8.04 -4.46
CA VAL A 255 9.03 8.73 -4.67
C VAL A 255 8.70 9.01 -6.14
N PRO A 256 9.59 9.58 -6.98
CA PRO A 256 9.25 9.90 -8.38
C PRO A 256 8.90 8.67 -9.22
N LEU A 257 9.54 7.53 -8.96
CA LEU A 257 9.34 6.30 -9.72
C LEU A 257 8.14 5.49 -9.22
N THR A 258 8.05 5.36 -7.90
CA THR A 258 7.17 4.38 -7.24
C THR A 258 5.92 5.01 -6.63
N ARG A 259 5.91 6.34 -6.45
CA ARG A 259 4.77 7.21 -6.07
C ARG A 259 4.56 8.32 -7.10
N THR A 260 4.81 8.01 -8.38
CA THR A 260 4.71 8.95 -9.52
C THR A 260 3.51 9.92 -9.46
N PRO A 261 2.25 9.46 -9.24
CA PRO A 261 1.10 10.37 -9.23
C PRO A 261 1.07 11.35 -8.05
N ASP A 262 1.83 11.08 -6.98
CA ASP A 262 1.86 11.86 -5.74
C ASP A 262 3.15 12.69 -5.62
N ALA A 263 4.15 12.42 -6.48
CA ALA A 263 5.48 13.03 -6.38
C ALA A 263 5.46 14.56 -6.50
N HIS A 264 4.43 15.14 -7.10
CA HIS A 264 4.31 16.60 -7.25
C HIS A 264 4.24 17.29 -5.88
N PHE A 265 3.51 16.75 -4.89
CA PHE A 265 3.45 17.31 -3.53
C PHE A 265 4.85 17.45 -2.90
N MET A 266 5.70 16.43 -3.06
CA MET A 266 7.10 16.48 -2.60
C MET A 266 7.90 17.55 -3.35
N THR A 267 7.71 17.71 -4.65
CA THR A 267 8.45 18.73 -5.41
C THR A 267 7.95 20.16 -5.14
N GLU A 268 6.66 20.32 -4.91
CA GLU A 268 6.00 21.63 -4.76
C GLU A 268 6.19 22.18 -3.35
N VAL A 269 6.21 21.34 -2.31
CA VAL A 269 6.46 21.81 -0.93
C VAL A 269 7.83 22.46 -0.77
N ARG A 270 8.79 22.11 -1.64
CA ARG A 270 10.11 22.76 -1.70
C ARG A 270 10.00 24.25 -2.05
N TYR A 271 9.03 24.64 -2.87
CA TYR A 271 8.77 26.06 -3.17
C TYR A 271 8.14 26.80 -1.99
N LYS A 272 7.50 26.07 -1.05
CA LYS A 272 7.06 26.59 0.26
C LYS A 272 8.22 26.71 1.25
N GLY A 273 9.44 26.33 0.87
CA GLY A 273 10.65 26.42 1.68
C GLY A 273 10.99 25.16 2.45
N ALA A 274 10.27 24.05 2.26
CA ALA A 274 10.61 22.80 2.91
C ALA A 274 11.91 22.21 2.38
N LYS A 275 12.76 21.73 3.30
CA LYS A 275 13.99 21.01 2.95
C LYS A 275 13.68 19.54 2.68
N VAL A 276 14.25 18.99 1.62
CA VAL A 276 14.11 17.57 1.25
C VAL A 276 15.48 16.89 1.30
N VAL A 277 15.57 15.77 2.01
CA VAL A 277 16.78 14.93 2.09
C VAL A 277 16.46 13.55 1.52
N SER A 278 17.40 12.96 0.79
CA SER A 278 17.31 11.57 0.32
C SER A 278 18.34 10.70 1.04
N VAL A 279 17.89 9.58 1.61
CA VAL A 279 18.76 8.51 2.08
C VAL A 279 18.56 7.31 1.16
N ALA A 280 19.56 7.06 0.32
CA ALA A 280 19.52 6.03 -0.70
C ALA A 280 20.95 5.57 -1.03
N PRO A 281 21.23 4.27 -1.13
CA PRO A 281 22.59 3.77 -1.39
C PRO A 281 23.10 4.12 -2.80
N ASP A 282 22.20 4.27 -3.77
CA ASP A 282 22.47 4.63 -5.15
C ASP A 282 21.90 6.01 -5.51
N HIS A 283 22.33 6.53 -6.67
CA HIS A 283 21.84 7.80 -7.20
C HIS A 283 20.48 7.61 -7.91
N ALA A 284 19.48 7.18 -7.13
CA ALA A 284 18.11 6.89 -7.56
C ALA A 284 17.34 8.17 -7.98
N GLU A 285 16.15 8.02 -8.60
CA GLU A 285 15.40 9.18 -9.11
C GLU A 285 15.00 10.19 -8.01
N ASN A 286 14.75 9.74 -6.78
CA ASN A 286 14.44 10.63 -5.65
C ASN A 286 15.61 11.55 -5.26
N VAL A 287 16.87 11.11 -5.45
CA VAL A 287 18.07 11.91 -5.16
C VAL A 287 18.11 13.19 -6.00
N LYS A 288 17.64 13.13 -7.25
CA LYS A 288 17.56 14.29 -8.15
C LYS A 288 16.77 15.48 -7.55
N PHE A 289 15.79 15.19 -6.70
CA PHE A 289 14.88 16.20 -6.14
C PHE A 289 15.25 16.61 -4.71
N ALA A 290 16.24 15.96 -4.10
CA ALA A 290 16.68 16.27 -2.75
C ALA A 290 17.72 17.41 -2.73
N ASP A 291 17.71 18.17 -1.64
CA ASP A 291 18.71 19.21 -1.38
C ASP A 291 20.00 18.59 -0.82
N ASN A 292 19.88 17.47 -0.09
CA ASN A 292 21.00 16.66 0.39
C ASN A 292 20.81 15.17 0.06
N TRP A 293 21.90 14.49 -0.26
CA TRP A 293 21.94 13.02 -0.45
C TRP A 293 22.86 12.36 0.57
N LEU A 294 22.35 11.35 1.27
CA LEU A 294 23.08 10.50 2.21
C LEU A 294 23.16 9.06 1.65
N PRO A 295 24.31 8.65 1.09
CA PRO A 295 24.51 7.31 0.54
C PRO A 295 24.87 6.29 1.62
N ALA A 296 23.92 5.96 2.50
CA ALA A 296 24.09 4.89 3.48
C ALA A 296 24.30 3.53 2.77
N ASN A 297 25.17 2.66 3.31
CA ASN A 297 25.34 1.32 2.76
C ASN A 297 24.02 0.54 2.90
N PRO A 298 23.61 -0.26 1.90
CA PRO A 298 22.35 -1.02 1.96
C PRO A 298 22.23 -1.85 3.24
N GLY A 299 21.12 -1.69 3.96
CA GLY A 299 20.84 -2.44 5.19
C GLY A 299 21.54 -1.90 6.44
N THR A 300 22.22 -0.76 6.35
CA THR A 300 22.88 -0.11 7.51
C THR A 300 22.15 1.14 8.00
N ASP A 301 20.97 1.42 7.44
CA ASP A 301 20.13 2.59 7.73
C ASP A 301 19.80 2.73 9.22
N ALA A 302 19.59 1.62 9.93
CA ALA A 302 19.34 1.64 11.37
C ALA A 302 20.51 2.24 12.17
N ALA A 303 21.77 2.06 11.74
CA ALA A 303 22.91 2.67 12.42
C ALA A 303 22.92 4.20 12.26
N LEU A 304 22.55 4.69 11.07
CA LEU A 304 22.37 6.12 10.83
C LEU A 304 21.20 6.67 11.67
N ALA A 305 20.06 5.97 11.72
CA ALA A 305 18.93 6.37 12.53
C ALA A 305 19.28 6.43 14.03
N GLN A 306 19.99 5.43 14.56
CA GLN A 306 20.44 5.42 15.95
C GLN A 306 21.42 6.57 16.27
N ALA A 307 22.32 6.91 15.34
CA ALA A 307 23.19 8.08 15.52
C ALA A 307 22.38 9.40 15.52
N MET A 308 21.35 9.52 14.69
CA MET A 308 20.43 10.67 14.71
C MET A 308 19.65 10.73 16.04
N THR A 309 19.11 9.60 16.49
CA THR A 309 18.40 9.47 17.78
C THR A 309 19.30 9.89 18.95
N HIS A 310 20.57 9.47 18.96
CA HIS A 310 21.52 9.86 19.99
C HIS A 310 21.67 11.39 20.10
N VAL A 311 21.86 12.07 18.96
CA VAL A 311 21.97 13.55 18.94
C VAL A 311 20.65 14.20 19.37
N ILE A 312 19.51 13.65 18.96
CA ILE A 312 18.20 14.18 19.37
C ILE A 312 18.02 14.09 20.89
N LEU A 313 18.30 12.93 21.50
CA LEU A 313 18.19 12.73 22.94
C LEU A 313 19.17 13.63 23.72
N ASP A 314 20.44 13.65 23.32
CA ASP A 314 21.47 14.45 23.98
C ASP A 314 21.16 15.97 23.89
N GLU A 315 20.84 16.49 22.71
CA GLU A 315 20.64 17.93 22.55
C GLU A 315 19.29 18.41 23.07
N PHE A 316 18.19 17.69 22.79
CA PHE A 316 16.84 18.19 23.03
C PHE A 316 16.18 17.61 24.27
N TYR A 317 16.57 16.43 24.74
CA TYR A 317 16.01 15.84 25.98
C TYR A 317 16.91 16.09 27.19
N VAL A 318 18.24 16.12 27.02
CA VAL A 318 19.19 16.27 28.14
C VAL A 318 19.73 17.69 28.26
N LYS A 319 20.30 18.26 27.20
CA LYS A 319 20.99 19.56 27.30
C LYS A 319 20.05 20.76 27.31
N ARG A 320 19.03 20.75 26.45
CA ARG A 320 18.10 21.89 26.29
C ARG A 320 16.74 21.67 26.94
N GLU A 321 16.35 20.41 27.14
CA GLU A 321 15.04 20.04 27.68
C GLU A 321 13.88 20.73 26.93
N GLU A 322 13.81 20.50 25.62
CA GLU A 322 12.81 21.12 24.75
C GLU A 322 11.39 20.71 25.20
N LYS A 323 10.63 21.68 25.70
CA LYS A 323 9.35 21.43 26.38
C LYS A 323 8.38 20.64 25.50
N MET A 324 8.28 21.01 24.23
CA MET A 324 7.37 20.36 23.29
C MET A 324 7.69 18.86 23.13
N PHE A 325 8.98 18.49 23.14
CA PHE A 325 9.42 17.10 22.97
C PHE A 325 9.20 16.28 24.23
N ILE A 326 9.46 16.87 25.40
CA ILE A 326 9.25 16.24 26.70
C ILE A 326 7.75 16.03 26.96
N ASP A 327 6.92 17.07 26.78
CA ASP A 327 5.48 16.98 26.97
C ASP A 327 4.88 15.89 26.06
N TYR A 328 5.32 15.85 24.79
CA TYR A 328 4.88 14.83 23.85
C TYR A 328 5.27 13.42 24.32
N ALA A 329 6.52 13.23 24.75
CA ALA A 329 7.00 11.94 25.23
C ALA A 329 6.26 11.48 26.49
N LYS A 330 6.01 12.38 27.45
CA LYS A 330 5.24 12.11 28.67
C LYS A 330 3.82 11.62 28.36
N GLN A 331 3.16 12.20 27.36
CA GLN A 331 1.76 11.91 27.07
C GLN A 331 1.54 10.77 26.08
N TYR A 332 2.37 10.65 25.03
CA TYR A 332 2.08 9.82 23.86
C TYR A 332 3.05 8.66 23.66
N THR A 333 3.96 8.41 24.62
CA THR A 333 4.92 7.30 24.53
C THR A 333 4.93 6.49 25.81
N ASP A 334 5.56 5.32 25.75
CA ASP A 334 5.79 4.45 26.88
C ASP A 334 7.10 4.76 27.65
N MET A 335 7.81 5.85 27.30
CA MET A 335 9.05 6.26 27.99
C MET A 335 8.90 6.43 29.52
N PRO A 336 7.80 6.97 30.06
CA PRO A 336 7.64 7.13 31.52
C PRO A 336 7.35 5.84 32.29
N PHE A 337 7.07 4.72 31.60
CA PHE A 337 6.64 3.51 32.25
C PHE A 337 7.81 2.76 32.90
N LEU A 338 7.55 2.19 34.07
CA LEU A 338 8.52 1.46 34.85
C LEU A 338 8.72 0.04 34.31
N ILE A 339 9.97 -0.41 34.26
CA ILE A 339 10.33 -1.79 33.94
C ILE A 339 10.93 -2.49 35.16
N MET A 340 10.73 -3.81 35.21
CA MET A 340 11.42 -4.68 36.16
C MET A 340 12.85 -4.94 35.67
N LEU A 341 13.79 -5.02 36.61
CA LEU A 341 15.16 -5.43 36.36
C LEU A 341 15.35 -6.86 36.85
N ASP A 342 15.73 -7.76 35.94
CA ASP A 342 15.98 -9.16 36.23
C ASP A 342 17.46 -9.38 36.55
N ASP A 343 17.78 -10.14 37.59
CA ASP A 343 19.15 -10.58 37.88
C ASP A 343 19.70 -11.44 36.74
N HIS A 344 20.90 -11.10 36.28
CA HIS A 344 21.60 -11.79 35.21
C HIS A 344 23.13 -11.66 35.37
N ASP A 345 23.78 -12.76 35.76
CA ASP A 345 25.24 -12.87 35.89
C ASP A 345 25.87 -11.78 36.79
N GLY A 346 25.22 -11.47 37.93
CA GLY A 346 25.68 -10.43 38.85
C GLY A 346 25.52 -9.01 38.32
N LYS A 347 24.69 -8.84 37.28
CA LYS A 347 24.22 -7.56 36.73
C LYS A 347 22.71 -7.63 36.55
N TYR A 348 22.12 -6.56 36.03
CA TYR A 348 20.70 -6.52 35.70
C TYR A 348 20.46 -6.52 34.19
N LYS A 349 19.35 -7.14 33.77
CA LYS A 349 18.79 -7.07 32.42
C LYS A 349 17.40 -6.43 32.50
N ALA A 350 17.07 -5.59 31.51
CA ALA A 350 15.72 -5.07 31.34
C ALA A 350 14.71 -6.23 31.12
N GLY A 351 13.74 -6.34 32.02
CA GLY A 351 12.66 -7.29 31.99
C GLY A 351 11.39 -6.71 31.37
N ARG A 352 10.23 -7.16 31.85
CA ARG A 352 8.91 -6.64 31.44
C ARG A 352 8.57 -5.34 32.19
N PHE A 353 7.54 -4.63 31.72
CA PHE A 353 6.92 -3.54 32.49
C PHE A 353 6.47 -4.02 33.89
N LEU A 354 6.64 -3.15 34.88
CA LEU A 354 6.02 -3.24 36.19
C LEU A 354 4.51 -3.02 36.02
N ARG A 355 3.68 -3.88 36.61
CA ARG A 355 2.22 -3.88 36.47
C ARG A 355 1.53 -3.67 37.80
N ALA A 356 0.28 -3.23 37.78
CA ALA A 356 -0.53 -3.02 38.97
C ALA A 356 -0.58 -4.28 39.88
N SER A 357 -0.68 -5.48 39.29
CA SER A 357 -0.69 -6.73 40.06
C SER A 357 0.59 -7.02 40.83
N ASP A 358 1.73 -6.48 40.39
CA ASP A 358 3.03 -6.66 41.08
C ASP A 358 3.11 -5.91 42.41
N ILE A 359 2.33 -4.83 42.55
CA ILE A 359 2.23 -4.05 43.79
C ILE A 359 1.01 -4.43 44.64
N GLY A 360 0.33 -5.54 44.28
CA GLY A 360 -0.81 -6.07 45.02
C GLY A 360 -2.16 -5.43 44.67
N ASP A 361 -2.24 -4.67 43.58
CA ASP A 361 -3.52 -4.16 43.07
C ASP A 361 -4.40 -5.33 42.59
N SER A 362 -5.64 -5.38 43.09
CA SER A 362 -6.63 -6.41 42.78
C SER A 362 -7.76 -5.91 41.86
N THR A 363 -7.58 -4.76 41.20
CA THR A 363 -8.52 -4.26 40.19
C THR A 363 -8.61 -5.22 39.00
N GLU A 364 -9.70 -5.11 38.25
CA GLU A 364 -9.89 -5.90 37.03
C GLU A 364 -8.69 -5.72 36.08
N HIS A 365 -8.28 -6.80 35.42
CA HIS A 365 -7.14 -6.83 34.49
C HIS A 365 -5.84 -6.14 34.97
N ALA A 366 -5.54 -6.18 36.28
CA ALA A 366 -4.32 -5.58 36.86
C ALA A 366 -3.01 -6.03 36.18
N ASP A 367 -2.96 -7.25 35.63
CA ASP A 367 -1.81 -7.77 34.86
C ASP A 367 -1.57 -7.05 33.51
N TRP A 368 -2.48 -6.20 33.07
CA TRP A 368 -2.44 -5.46 31.79
C TRP A 368 -2.36 -3.94 31.98
N LYS A 369 -2.06 -3.50 33.20
CA LYS A 369 -1.98 -2.09 33.61
C LYS A 369 -0.55 -1.75 34.04
N PRO A 370 0.33 -1.36 33.10
CA PRO A 370 1.69 -0.95 33.46
C PRO A 370 1.68 0.37 34.24
N LEU A 371 2.71 0.58 35.07
CA LEU A 371 2.79 1.67 36.06
C LEU A 371 3.82 2.74 35.67
N LEU A 372 3.61 3.97 36.11
CA LEU A 372 4.55 5.09 36.04
C LEU A 372 4.60 5.88 37.35
N ILE A 373 5.55 6.81 37.48
CA ILE A 373 5.64 7.72 38.63
C ILE A 373 4.97 9.05 38.29
N ASP A 374 4.02 9.50 39.11
CA ASP A 374 3.46 10.86 39.07
C ASP A 374 4.30 11.81 39.92
N GLN A 375 4.98 12.77 39.29
CA GLN A 375 5.85 13.74 39.97
C GLN A 375 5.09 14.70 40.89
N ILE A 376 3.78 14.89 40.67
CA ILE A 376 2.97 15.81 41.50
C ILE A 376 2.68 15.19 42.86
N LYS A 377 2.31 13.91 42.86
CA LYS A 377 1.96 13.14 44.07
C LYS A 377 3.16 12.41 44.68
N ASP A 378 4.25 12.27 43.91
CA ASP A 378 5.41 11.44 44.24
C ASP A 378 4.99 9.99 44.54
N ASP A 379 4.17 9.41 43.65
CA ASP A 379 3.55 8.10 43.82
C ASP A 379 3.56 7.28 42.52
N ILE A 380 3.48 5.95 42.65
CA ILE A 380 3.39 5.02 41.53
C ILE A 380 1.92 4.77 41.21
N ILE A 381 1.52 5.05 39.97
CA ILE A 381 0.11 5.01 39.56
C ILE A 381 -0.09 4.25 38.24
N VAL A 382 -1.33 3.82 38.01
CA VAL A 382 -1.81 3.37 36.70
C VAL A 382 -2.36 4.59 35.95
N PRO A 383 -1.76 5.01 34.81
CA PRO A 383 -2.32 6.08 33.99
C PRO A 383 -3.54 5.59 33.19
N ASN A 384 -4.35 6.53 32.68
CA ASN A 384 -5.39 6.19 31.70
C ASN A 384 -4.79 5.64 30.39
N GLY A 385 -5.59 4.84 29.67
CA GLY A 385 -5.25 4.36 28.32
C GLY A 385 -4.53 3.01 28.28
N THR A 386 -4.28 2.39 29.43
CA THR A 386 -3.65 1.06 29.50
C THR A 386 -4.55 -0.03 28.89
N MET A 387 -3.93 -1.13 28.43
CA MET A 387 -4.67 -2.20 27.74
C MET A 387 -5.69 -2.93 28.62
N GLY A 388 -5.49 -2.98 29.94
CA GLY A 388 -6.50 -3.52 30.87
C GLY A 388 -7.81 -2.75 30.81
N GLN A 389 -7.74 -1.41 30.87
CA GLN A 389 -8.90 -0.52 30.89
C GLN A 389 -9.76 -0.61 29.61
N ARG A 390 -9.17 -1.01 28.47
CA ARG A 390 -9.90 -1.16 27.20
C ARG A 390 -11.12 -2.10 27.31
N TRP A 391 -11.05 -3.09 28.19
CA TRP A 391 -12.05 -4.15 28.32
C TRP A 391 -12.85 -4.07 29.61
N GLU A 392 -12.59 -3.06 30.44
CA GLU A 392 -13.31 -2.82 31.70
C GLU A 392 -14.54 -1.94 31.47
N GLU A 393 -15.61 -2.22 32.21
CA GLU A 393 -16.79 -1.35 32.23
C GLU A 393 -16.51 -0.08 33.04
N GLU A 394 -17.10 1.04 32.63
CA GLU A 394 -17.06 2.33 33.36
C GLU A 394 -15.66 2.97 33.58
N THR A 395 -14.63 2.54 32.85
CA THR A 395 -13.27 3.14 32.92
C THR A 395 -12.95 4.09 31.76
N LYS A 396 -11.98 4.98 31.97
CA LYS A 396 -11.49 5.96 30.98
C LYS A 396 -10.34 5.38 30.15
N TRP A 397 -10.65 4.74 29.01
CA TRP A 397 -9.62 4.33 28.05
C TRP A 397 -9.29 5.47 27.07
N ASN A 398 -8.38 6.37 27.46
CA ASN A 398 -7.90 7.51 26.67
C ASN A 398 -6.48 7.94 27.10
N LEU A 399 -5.85 8.85 26.35
CA LEU A 399 -4.49 9.35 26.60
C LEU A 399 -4.46 10.69 27.35
N ILE A 400 -5.50 10.99 28.13
CA ILE A 400 -5.55 12.23 28.92
C ILE A 400 -4.81 11.97 30.24
N LEU A 401 -3.81 12.81 30.54
CA LEU A 401 -2.99 12.75 31.75
C LEU A 401 -3.76 13.25 32.99
N GLU A 402 -4.78 12.48 33.37
CA GLU A 402 -5.65 12.74 34.51
C GLU A 402 -5.87 11.47 35.33
N ASN A 403 -5.98 11.61 36.64
CA ASN A 403 -6.46 10.57 37.54
C ASN A 403 -7.97 10.36 37.37
N GLU A 404 -8.53 9.32 38.01
CA GLU A 404 -9.98 9.07 38.00
C GLU A 404 -10.80 10.25 38.51
N ASP A 405 -10.29 10.96 39.53
CA ASP A 405 -10.88 12.16 40.12
C ASP A 405 -10.75 13.43 39.25
N GLY A 406 -10.09 13.34 38.09
CA GLY A 406 -9.87 14.44 37.16
C GLY A 406 -8.67 15.34 37.51
N THR A 407 -7.87 14.98 38.51
CA THR A 407 -6.61 15.71 38.81
C THR A 407 -5.55 15.40 37.77
N PHE A 408 -4.84 16.42 37.30
CA PHE A 408 -3.73 16.28 36.34
C PHE A 408 -2.59 15.43 36.91
N ILE A 409 -1.97 14.62 36.05
CA ILE A 409 -0.80 13.78 36.34
C ILE A 409 0.41 14.35 35.60
N ASP A 410 1.59 14.37 36.22
CA ASP A 410 2.84 14.70 35.55
C ASP A 410 3.80 13.50 35.56
N PRO A 411 3.85 12.68 34.49
CA PRO A 411 4.72 11.50 34.45
C PRO A 411 6.21 11.86 34.57
N ALA A 412 6.93 11.15 35.43
CA ALA A 412 8.39 11.25 35.50
C ALA A 412 9.04 10.62 34.26
N MET A 413 9.93 11.36 33.58
CA MET A 413 10.71 10.84 32.44
C MET A 413 11.97 10.08 32.86
N SER A 414 12.39 10.21 34.12
CA SER A 414 13.62 9.62 34.65
C SER A 414 13.45 9.36 36.15
N VAL A 415 14.13 8.32 36.62
CA VAL A 415 14.24 7.98 38.05
C VAL A 415 15.56 8.49 38.67
N LEU A 416 16.43 9.15 37.90
CA LEU A 416 17.75 9.61 38.37
C LEU A 416 17.67 10.58 39.55
N ASP A 417 16.65 11.43 39.59
CA ASP A 417 16.45 12.42 40.65
C ASP A 417 15.57 11.89 41.80
N SER A 418 15.13 10.63 41.72
CA SER A 418 14.41 9.96 42.82
C SER A 418 15.40 9.44 43.87
N GLU A 419 14.94 9.09 45.06
CA GLU A 419 15.76 8.45 46.12
C GLU A 419 16.24 7.02 45.75
N ALA A 420 16.27 6.66 44.47
CA ALA A 420 16.72 5.38 43.97
C ALA A 420 18.20 5.12 44.30
N THR A 421 18.48 3.90 44.77
CA THR A 421 19.84 3.44 45.01
C THR A 421 20.44 2.95 43.70
N ILE A 422 21.52 3.60 43.24
CA ILE A 422 22.33 3.11 42.13
C ILE A 422 23.35 2.13 42.70
N GLU A 423 23.13 0.83 42.50
CA GLU A 423 24.14 -0.19 42.79
C GLU A 423 25.15 -0.20 41.62
N GLU A 424 26.41 0.22 41.89
CA GLU A 424 27.51 0.23 40.92
C GLU A 424 27.99 -1.17 40.50
#